data_AF-A0A3C0VYH7-F1
#
_entry.id   AF-A0A3C0VYH7-F1
#
_cell.length_a   1.000
_cell.length_b   1.000
_cell.length_c   1.000
_cell.angle_alpha   90.00
_cell.angle_beta   90.00
_cell.angle_gamma   90.00
#
_symmetry.space_group_name_H-M   'P 1'
#
loop_
_entity.id
_entity.type
_entity.pdbx_description
1 polymer ?
#
loop_
_entity_poly.entity_id
_entity_poly.type
_entity_poly.pdbx_seq_one_letter_code
_entity_poly.pdbx_strand_id
1 'polypeptide(L)'
;MIGRPISRPKAVLLSVLSVLMLLVGYTWVSHRQHQVNPNDTTIPSWGQLAEGVKKFTQPDRKGDRWLVEDSLATGERLALGLAMGIVFGFLIGMLMGCISPMEAFLHPPISMLAKVPQTAALAVYFVFFGTGMEMYVAMIS
;
A
#
# COMPACT_ATOMS: atom_id res chain seq x y z
N MET A 1 31.29 19.78 -19.31
CA MET A 1 31.08 18.39 -19.79
C MET A 1 29.84 17.78 -19.09
N ILE A 2 28.69 18.41 -19.27
CA ILE A 2 27.42 18.05 -18.61
C ILE A 2 26.54 17.38 -19.68
N GLY A 3 25.98 16.19 -19.41
CA GLY A 3 24.97 15.54 -20.28
C GLY A 3 25.43 14.39 -21.19
N ARG A 4 26.59 13.75 -20.97
CA ARG A 4 26.91 12.50 -21.71
C ARG A 4 26.06 11.34 -21.17
N PRO A 5 25.32 10.60 -22.01
CA PRO A 5 24.55 9.44 -21.55
C PRO A 5 25.49 8.37 -21.02
N ILE A 6 25.18 7.85 -19.84
CA ILE A 6 25.92 6.76 -19.20
C ILE A 6 25.74 5.50 -20.07
N SER A 7 26.83 4.79 -20.38
CA SER A 7 26.72 3.54 -21.14
C SER A 7 25.92 2.51 -20.34
N ARG A 8 25.05 1.73 -21.01
CA ARG A 8 24.21 0.69 -20.39
C ARG A 8 24.94 -0.17 -19.34
N PRO A 9 26.16 -0.72 -19.58
CA PRO A 9 26.85 -1.52 -18.56
C PRO A 9 27.23 -0.71 -17.31
N LYS A 10 27.61 0.58 -17.46
CA LYS A 10 27.93 1.45 -16.33
C LYS A 10 26.68 1.82 -15.52
N ALA A 11 25.54 2.01 -16.18
CA ALA A 11 24.27 2.29 -15.51
C ALA A 11 23.78 1.08 -14.69
N VAL A 12 23.89 -0.14 -15.25
CA VAL A 12 23.58 -1.37 -14.52
C VAL A 12 24.53 -1.55 -13.34
N LEU A 13 25.83 -1.34 -13.53
CA LEU A 13 26.81 -1.43 -12.43
C LEU A 13 26.48 -0.46 -11.30
N LEU A 14 26.14 0.80 -11.62
CA LEU A 14 25.82 1.81 -10.61
C LEU A 14 24.50 1.52 -9.87
N SER A 15 23.49 1.00 -10.58
CA SER A 15 22.23 0.60 -9.94
C SER A 15 22.40 -0.60 -9.02
N VAL A 16 23.14 -1.64 -9.45
CA VAL A 16 23.48 -2.78 -8.59
C VAL A 16 24.28 -2.33 -7.38
N LEU A 17 25.28 -1.45 -7.57
CA LEU A 17 26.06 -0.89 -6.46
C LEU A 17 25.18 -0.13 -5.46
N SER A 18 24.23 0.68 -5.93
CA SER A 18 23.30 1.41 -5.06
C SER A 18 22.43 0.48 -4.22
N VAL A 19 21.87 -0.58 -4.83
CA VAL A 19 21.07 -1.57 -4.11
C VAL A 19 21.94 -2.34 -3.10
N LEU A 20 23.14 -2.76 -3.49
CA LEU A 20 24.08 -3.43 -2.58
C LEU A 20 24.44 -2.56 -1.38
N MET A 21 24.67 -1.26 -1.60
CA MET A 21 24.98 -0.32 -0.53
C MET A 21 23.82 -0.20 0.47
N LEU A 22 22.57 -0.17 -0.01
CA LEU A 22 21.38 -0.19 0.84
C LEU A 22 21.26 -1.50 1.63
N LEU A 23 21.50 -2.65 0.99
CA LEU A 23 21.43 -3.95 1.64
C LEU A 23 22.49 -4.08 2.74
N VAL A 24 23.73 -3.72 2.46
CA VAL A 24 24.82 -3.73 3.46
C VAL A 24 24.54 -2.75 4.60
N GLY A 25 24.00 -1.57 4.29
CA GLY A 25 23.56 -0.62 5.31
C GLY A 25 22.48 -1.21 6.22
N TYR A 26 21.46 -1.85 5.63
CA TYR A 26 20.39 -2.51 6.38
C TYR A 26 20.92 -3.63 7.27
N THR A 27 21.78 -4.52 6.75
CA THR A 27 22.32 -5.63 7.53
C THR A 27 23.17 -5.14 8.70
N TRP A 28 23.97 -4.11 8.48
CA TRP A 28 24.80 -3.50 9.52
C TRP A 28 23.95 -2.87 10.63
N VAL A 29 22.92 -2.09 10.27
CA VAL A 29 22.00 -1.48 11.24
C VAL A 29 21.23 -2.56 12.00
N SER A 30 20.64 -3.53 11.30
CA SER A 30 19.89 -4.63 11.92
C SER A 30 20.76 -5.41 12.90
N HIS A 31 22.00 -5.73 12.55
CA HIS A 31 22.92 -6.43 13.44
C HIS A 31 23.27 -5.60 14.68
N ARG A 32 23.61 -4.32 14.52
CA ARG A 32 23.91 -3.41 15.63
C ARG A 32 22.71 -3.26 16.57
N GLN A 33 21.51 -3.13 16.02
CA GLN A 33 20.28 -2.97 16.77
C GLN A 33 19.99 -4.21 17.63
N HIS A 34 20.18 -5.40 17.06
CA HIS A 34 19.99 -6.67 17.77
C HIS A 34 21.02 -6.94 18.87
N GLN A 35 22.23 -6.36 18.78
CA GLN A 35 23.20 -6.43 19.89
C GLN A 35 22.75 -5.62 21.11
N VAL A 36 22.03 -4.51 20.88
CA VAL A 36 21.50 -3.65 21.96
C VAL A 36 20.20 -4.23 22.51
N ASN A 37 19.31 -4.72 21.62
CA ASN A 37 18.06 -5.37 21.99
C ASN A 37 17.92 -6.72 21.27
N PRO A 38 18.22 -7.84 21.94
CA PRO A 38 18.15 -9.17 21.35
C PRO A 38 16.76 -9.56 20.80
N ASN A 39 15.70 -8.93 21.30
CA ASN A 39 14.31 -9.20 20.90
C ASN A 39 13.72 -8.06 20.05
N ASP A 40 14.54 -7.30 19.32
CA ASP A 40 14.04 -6.21 18.48
C ASP A 40 13.26 -6.75 17.27
N THR A 41 11.99 -6.36 17.16
CA THR A 41 11.11 -6.69 16.02
C THR A 41 11.03 -5.56 14.99
N THR A 42 11.63 -4.40 15.27
CA THR A 42 11.53 -3.18 14.45
C THR A 42 12.41 -3.26 13.21
N ILE A 43 13.62 -3.81 13.33
CA ILE A 43 14.60 -3.93 12.22
C ILE A 43 15.01 -5.40 12.05
N PRO A 44 14.13 -6.25 11.49
CA PRO A 44 14.26 -7.69 11.58
C PRO A 44 15.52 -8.22 10.89
N SER A 45 16.16 -9.21 11.51
CA SER A 45 17.29 -9.92 10.89
C SER A 45 16.81 -10.83 9.75
N TRP A 46 17.73 -11.25 8.88
CA TRP A 46 17.42 -12.20 7.80
C TRP A 46 16.79 -13.51 8.30
N GLY A 47 17.21 -13.98 9.48
CA GLY A 47 16.63 -15.18 10.12
C GLY A 47 15.18 -14.95 10.52
N GLN A 48 14.88 -13.84 11.20
CA GLN A 48 13.51 -13.47 11.58
C GLN A 48 12.60 -13.26 10.37
N LEU A 49 13.13 -12.70 9.27
CA LEU A 49 12.40 -12.58 8.01
C LEU A 49 12.06 -13.97 7.42
N ALA A 50 13.03 -14.88 7.38
CA ALA A 50 12.82 -16.24 6.89
C ALA A 50 11.83 -17.04 7.75
N GLU A 51 11.93 -16.91 9.08
CA GLU A 51 11.00 -17.49 10.03
C GLU A 51 9.59 -16.90 9.90
N GLY A 52 9.49 -15.59 9.71
CA GLY A 52 8.23 -14.91 9.43
C GLY A 52 7.54 -15.47 8.20
N VAL A 53 8.26 -15.59 7.07
CA VAL A 53 7.73 -16.19 5.84
C VAL A 53 7.26 -17.62 6.06
N LYS A 54 8.03 -18.43 6.79
CA LYS A 54 7.65 -19.80 7.13
C LYS A 54 6.38 -19.83 7.99
N LYS A 55 6.25 -18.92 8.96
CA LYS A 55 5.06 -18.82 9.82
C LYS A 55 3.81 -18.42 9.03
N PHE A 56 3.92 -17.48 8.09
CA PHE A 56 2.80 -17.05 7.24
C PHE A 56 2.30 -18.14 6.27
N THR A 57 3.17 -19.08 5.88
CA THR A 57 2.86 -20.13 4.89
C THR A 57 2.40 -21.43 5.53
N GLN A 58 2.65 -21.63 6.81
CA GLN A 58 2.23 -22.83 7.54
C GLN A 58 0.77 -22.71 8.02
N PRO A 59 0.00 -23.82 8.00
CA PRO A 59 -1.31 -23.83 8.62
C PRO A 59 -1.18 -23.66 10.14
N ASP A 60 -2.03 -22.82 10.71
CA ASP A 60 -2.11 -22.60 12.15
C ASP A 60 -2.58 -23.89 12.86
N ARG A 61 -2.54 -23.90 14.19
CA ARG A 61 -2.94 -25.03 15.04
C ARG A 61 -4.39 -25.50 14.82
N LYS A 62 -5.22 -24.66 14.20
CA LYS A 62 -6.61 -24.96 13.79
C LYS A 62 -6.75 -25.47 12.34
N GLY A 63 -5.67 -25.50 11.56
CA GLY A 63 -5.65 -25.90 10.16
C GLY A 63 -5.80 -24.75 9.16
N ASP A 64 -6.11 -23.54 9.62
CA ASP A 64 -6.29 -22.37 8.77
C ASP A 64 -4.96 -21.82 8.27
N ARG A 65 -4.91 -21.47 6.97
CA ARG A 65 -3.77 -20.77 6.39
C ARG A 65 -4.04 -19.28 6.45
N TRP A 66 -3.37 -18.59 7.37
CA TRP A 66 -3.54 -17.14 7.56
C TRP A 66 -3.42 -16.36 6.26
N LEU A 67 -2.48 -16.72 5.38
CA LEU A 67 -2.33 -16.07 4.08
C LEU A 67 -3.58 -16.19 3.20
N VAL A 68 -4.27 -17.33 3.22
CA VAL A 68 -5.46 -17.56 2.37
C VAL A 68 -6.65 -16.79 2.94
N GLU A 69 -6.85 -16.86 4.25
CA GLU A 69 -7.94 -16.16 4.94
C GLU A 69 -7.80 -14.64 4.79
N ASP A 70 -6.59 -14.11 5.04
CA ASP A 70 -6.32 -12.68 4.89
C ASP A 70 -6.43 -12.22 3.43
N SER A 71 -6.00 -13.07 2.47
CA SER A 71 -6.16 -12.77 1.04
C SER A 71 -7.62 -12.77 0.62
N LEU A 72 -8.43 -13.71 1.12
CA LEU A 72 -9.86 -13.77 0.84
C LEU A 72 -10.57 -12.54 1.41
N ALA A 73 -10.32 -12.21 2.68
CA ALA A 73 -10.90 -11.05 3.34
C ALA A 73 -10.48 -9.73 2.67
N THR A 74 -9.22 -9.63 2.23
CA THR A 74 -8.73 -8.47 1.47
C THR A 74 -9.38 -8.39 0.09
N GLY A 75 -9.53 -9.54 -0.58
CA GLY A 75 -10.20 -9.65 -1.87
C GLY A 75 -11.67 -9.24 -1.80
N GLU A 76 -12.39 -9.65 -0.76
CA GLU A 76 -13.80 -9.27 -0.54
C GLU A 76 -13.94 -7.75 -0.33
N ARG A 77 -13.13 -7.17 0.57
CA ARG A 77 -13.12 -5.71 0.82
C ARG A 77 -12.84 -4.93 -0.47
N LEU A 78 -11.86 -5.38 -1.25
CA LEU A 78 -11.49 -4.77 -2.52
C LEU A 78 -12.63 -4.88 -3.54
N ALA A 79 -13.22 -6.06 -3.69
CA ALA A 79 -14.28 -6.30 -4.65
C ALA A 79 -15.52 -5.44 -4.36
N LEU A 80 -15.94 -5.36 -3.10
CA LEU A 80 -17.09 -4.54 -2.69
C LEU A 80 -16.82 -3.04 -2.85
N GLY A 81 -15.67 -2.56 -2.37
CA GLY A 81 -15.29 -1.15 -2.51
C GLY A 81 -15.19 -0.74 -3.98
N LEU A 82 -14.51 -1.54 -4.80
CA LEU A 82 -14.37 -1.27 -6.23
C LEU A 82 -15.70 -1.31 -6.98
N ALA A 83 -16.57 -2.28 -6.68
CA ALA A 83 -17.89 -2.36 -7.31
C ALA A 83 -18.72 -1.11 -7.01
N MET A 84 -18.72 -0.65 -5.75
CA MET A 84 -19.39 0.60 -5.37
C MET A 84 -18.77 1.82 -6.06
N GLY A 85 -17.44 1.95 -6.03
CA GLY A 85 -16.73 3.06 -6.67
C GLY A 85 -16.99 3.13 -8.19
N ILE A 86 -17.04 1.98 -8.87
CA ILE A 86 -17.39 1.91 -10.30
C ILE A 86 -18.82 2.42 -10.52
N VAL A 87 -19.80 1.95 -9.74
CA VAL A 87 -21.20 2.35 -9.91
C VAL A 87 -21.37 3.84 -9.68
N PHE A 88 -20.90 4.38 -8.56
CA PHE A 88 -21.05 5.80 -8.25
C PHE A 88 -20.20 6.69 -9.16
N GLY A 89 -18.95 6.31 -9.42
CA GLY A 89 -18.05 7.05 -10.29
C GLY A 89 -18.54 7.10 -11.74
N PHE A 90 -19.08 5.99 -12.25
CA PHE A 90 -19.69 5.94 -13.58
C PHE A 90 -20.92 6.83 -13.67
N LEU A 91 -21.83 6.76 -12.69
CA LEU A 91 -23.04 7.57 -12.68
C LEU A 91 -22.73 9.07 -12.60
N ILE A 92 -21.85 9.47 -11.68
CA ILE A 92 -21.43 10.87 -11.51
C ILE A 92 -20.66 11.36 -12.74
N GLY A 93 -19.72 10.56 -13.25
CA GLY A 93 -18.94 10.90 -14.44
C GLY A 93 -19.79 11.05 -15.70
N MET A 94 -20.77 10.15 -15.89
CA MET A 94 -21.73 10.25 -16.99
C MET A 94 -22.61 11.50 -16.85
N LEU A 95 -23.11 11.81 -15.65
CA LEU A 95 -23.89 13.02 -15.40
C LEU A 95 -23.10 14.30 -15.72
N MET A 96 -21.83 14.37 -15.29
CA MET A 96 -20.95 15.48 -15.62
C MET A 96 -20.69 15.56 -17.13
N GLY A 97 -20.46 14.43 -17.81
CA GLY A 97 -20.21 14.41 -19.25
C GLY A 97 -21.42 14.77 -20.12
N CYS A 98 -22.64 14.49 -19.67
CA CYS A 98 -23.87 14.78 -20.41
C CYS A 98 -24.48 16.15 -20.09
N ILE A 99 -24.19 16.73 -18.92
CA ILE A 99 -24.87 17.94 -18.40
C ILE A 99 -23.82 18.97 -17.96
N SER A 100 -23.54 19.96 -18.81
CA SER A 100 -22.52 20.99 -18.55
C SER A 100 -22.72 21.79 -17.25
N PRO A 101 -23.95 22.14 -16.82
CA PRO A 101 -24.17 22.74 -15.50
C PRO A 101 -23.73 21.84 -14.33
N MET A 102 -23.91 20.52 -14.47
CA MET A 102 -23.55 19.55 -13.43
C MET A 102 -22.03 19.41 -13.34
N GLU A 103 -21.33 19.41 -14.48
CA GLU A 103 -19.88 19.46 -14.54
C GLU A 103 -19.32 20.69 -13.81
N ALA A 104 -19.84 21.89 -14.13
CA ALA A 104 -19.38 23.13 -13.51
C ALA A 104 -19.58 23.16 -11.99
N PHE A 105 -20.65 22.53 -11.49
CA PHE A 105 -20.95 22.46 -10.05
C PHE A 105 -20.09 21.41 -9.32
N LEU A 106 -19.94 20.22 -9.87
CA LEU A 106 -19.26 19.09 -9.21
C LEU A 106 -17.74 19.10 -9.39
N HIS A 107 -17.21 19.70 -10.46
CA HIS A 107 -15.78 19.68 -10.73
C HIS A 107 -14.92 20.30 -9.62
N PRO A 108 -15.25 21.49 -9.05
CA PRO A 108 -14.44 22.07 -7.97
C PRO A 108 -14.29 21.18 -6.72
N PRO A 109 -15.36 20.67 -6.07
CA PRO A 109 -15.22 19.83 -4.89
C PRO A 109 -14.52 18.49 -5.18
N ILE A 110 -14.82 17.85 -6.33
CA ILE A 110 -14.16 16.59 -6.73
C ILE A 110 -12.66 16.81 -6.92
N SER A 111 -12.26 17.89 -7.61
CA SER A 111 -10.85 18.22 -7.83
C SER A 111 -10.09 18.53 -6.54
N MET A 112 -10.76 19.09 -5.53
CA MET A 112 -10.16 19.31 -4.22
C MET A 112 -9.98 18.01 -3.44
N LEU A 113 -11.02 17.17 -3.39
CA LEU A 113 -10.96 15.87 -2.71
C LEU A 113 -9.94 14.93 -3.35
N ALA A 114 -9.80 14.93 -4.67
CA ALA A 114 -8.83 14.11 -5.39
C ALA A 114 -7.36 14.40 -5.01
N LYS A 115 -7.06 15.56 -4.42
CA LYS A 115 -5.72 15.92 -3.96
C LYS A 115 -5.45 15.49 -2.52
N VAL A 116 -6.46 15.05 -1.78
CA VAL A 116 -6.31 14.60 -0.39
C VAL A 116 -5.61 13.24 -0.40
N PRO A 117 -4.45 13.08 0.28
CA PRO A 117 -3.80 11.79 0.37
C PRO A 117 -4.67 10.84 1.21
N GLN A 118 -4.77 9.58 0.79
CA GLN A 118 -5.58 8.55 1.46
C GLN A 118 -5.19 8.39 2.95
N THR A 119 -3.91 8.54 3.27
CA THR A 119 -3.42 8.48 4.65
C THR A 119 -3.98 9.59 5.55
N ALA A 120 -4.27 10.77 5.01
CA ALA A 120 -4.92 11.85 5.75
C ALA A 120 -6.44 11.64 5.85
N ALA A 121 -7.05 11.08 4.80
CA ALA A 121 -8.47 10.76 4.79
C ALA A 121 -8.83 9.66 5.81
N LEU A 122 -7.90 8.76 6.13
CA LEU A 122 -8.10 7.63 7.04
C LEU A 122 -8.80 8.03 8.36
N ALA A 123 -8.34 9.10 9.01
CA ALA A 123 -8.91 9.56 10.28
C ALA A 123 -10.38 10.03 10.12
N VAL A 124 -10.71 10.65 8.99
CA VAL A 124 -12.05 11.12 8.67
C VAL A 124 -12.97 9.90 8.46
N TYR A 125 -12.53 8.92 7.68
CA TYR A 125 -13.29 7.68 7.46
C TYR A 125 -13.51 6.88 8.75
N PHE A 126 -12.52 6.82 9.65
CA PHE A 126 -12.69 6.19 10.97
C PHE A 126 -13.79 6.84 11.79
N VAL A 127 -13.92 8.16 11.74
CA VAL A 127 -14.96 8.89 12.48
C VAL A 127 -16.35 8.68 11.86
N PHE A 128 -16.46 8.66 10.53
CA PHE A 128 -17.74 8.51 9.85
C PHE A 128 -18.27 7.07 9.79
N PHE A 129 -17.39 6.10 9.52
CA PHE A 129 -17.76 4.71 9.25
C PHE A 129 -17.28 3.72 10.32
N GLY A 130 -16.59 4.19 11.37
CA GLY A 130 -16.05 3.33 12.41
C GLY A 130 -14.92 2.44 11.91
N THR A 131 -14.90 1.17 12.34
CA THR A 131 -13.86 0.20 12.00
C THR A 131 -14.46 -1.07 11.37
N GLY A 132 -13.64 -1.84 10.68
CA GLY A 132 -14.08 -3.09 10.03
C GLY A 132 -14.45 -2.90 8.57
N MET A 133 -15.39 -3.71 8.08
CA MET A 133 -15.67 -3.81 6.64
C MET A 133 -16.14 -2.48 6.03
N GLU A 134 -17.06 -1.77 6.69
CA GLU A 134 -17.67 -0.54 6.17
C GLU A 134 -16.62 0.55 5.89
N MET A 135 -15.67 0.71 6.80
CA MET A 135 -14.57 1.66 6.66
C MET A 135 -13.67 1.32 5.47
N TYR A 136 -13.29 0.05 5.27
CA TYR A 136 -12.47 -0.35 4.13
C TYR A 136 -13.21 -0.15 2.80
N VAL A 137 -14.48 -0.55 2.75
CA VAL A 137 -15.31 -0.43 1.54
C VAL A 137 -15.47 1.03 1.15
N ALA A 138 -15.80 1.91 2.10
CA ALA A 138 -15.98 3.34 1.87
C ALA A 138 -14.69 4.05 1.44
N MET A 139 -13.53 3.61 1.95
CA MET A 139 -12.24 4.21 1.57
C MET A 139 -11.75 3.75 0.19
N ILE A 140 -12.15 2.55 -0.25
CA ILE A 140 -11.76 1.98 -1.55
C ILE A 140 -12.65 2.52 -2.68
N SER A 141 -13.94 2.77 -2.40
CA SER A 141 -14.92 3.29 -3.36
C SER A 141 -14.65 4.74 -3.75
#